data_AF-A0A971W1V1-F1
#
_entry.id   AF-A0A971W1V1-F1
#
_cell.length_a   1.000
_cell.length_b   1.000
_cell.length_c   1.000
_cell.angle_alpha   90.00
_cell.angle_beta   90.00
_cell.angle_gamma   90.00
#
_symmetry.space_group_name_H-M   'P 1'
#
loop_
_entity.id
_entity.type
_entity.pdbx_description
1 polymer ?
#
loop_
_entity_poly.entity_id
_entity_poly.type
_entity_poly.pdbx_seq_one_letter_code
_entity_poly.pdbx_strand_id
1 'polypeptide(L)'
;MVYVLLDTNILIYDPYVVKKLVRRNYYVVIPVMVIDELDKLKMRIDLKQNITKTGQVIEEIINERDKYLNLTTNLEEIPGLPLNKPDNYILAAAYHLKKQQKDVIFITNDRFLRLKSEALGIKMISSYDQLEKAVKELQEKKKEGKPGTDDGKPASDGRNVEKFNNKGFLTLEQKRNIFKSFPELAEEIDKFGRVSYKYYGSAIKRKIIARELTHTGNGYVYGAYLPEYKDELDPRGWINIKDYGEKDLRELIRKAIEAYS
;
A
#
# COMPACT_ATOMS: atom_id res chain seq x y z
N MET A 1 0.25 -15.25 -20.71
CA MET A 1 -0.93 -15.61 -19.89
C MET A 1 -1.19 -14.46 -18.96
N VAL A 2 -2.42 -13.96 -18.90
CA VAL A 2 -2.77 -12.76 -18.12
C VAL A 2 -3.53 -13.16 -16.86
N TYR A 3 -3.07 -12.62 -15.74
CA TYR A 3 -3.64 -12.78 -14.42
C TYR A 3 -4.39 -11.50 -14.07
N VAL A 4 -5.64 -11.67 -13.62
CA VAL A 4 -6.54 -10.57 -13.30
C VAL A 4 -6.86 -10.64 -11.82
N LEU A 5 -6.58 -9.55 -11.11
CA LEU A 5 -7.02 -9.35 -9.74
C LEU A 5 -8.18 -8.37 -9.72
N LEU A 6 -9.10 -8.57 -8.80
CA LEU A 6 -10.33 -7.81 -8.68
C LEU A 6 -10.40 -7.18 -7.30
N ASP A 7 -10.75 -5.90 -7.26
CA ASP A 7 -11.18 -5.22 -6.04
C ASP A 7 -12.50 -5.81 -5.55
N THR A 8 -12.67 -5.91 -4.23
CA THR A 8 -13.89 -6.35 -3.56
C THR A 8 -15.11 -5.58 -4.07
N ASN A 9 -14.98 -4.26 -4.31
CA ASN A 9 -16.08 -3.46 -4.84
C ASN A 9 -16.49 -3.86 -6.26
N ILE A 10 -15.55 -4.31 -7.09
CA ILE A 10 -15.85 -4.81 -8.45
C ILE A 10 -16.63 -6.12 -8.37
N LEU A 11 -16.24 -7.02 -7.45
CA LEU A 11 -16.97 -8.26 -7.18
C LEU A 11 -18.41 -7.98 -6.69
N ILE A 12 -18.58 -7.01 -5.79
CA ILE A 12 -19.90 -6.63 -5.27
C ILE A 12 -20.77 -5.97 -6.35
N TYR A 13 -20.17 -5.14 -7.21
CA TYR A 13 -20.91 -4.42 -8.25
C TYR A 13 -21.35 -5.35 -9.40
N ASP A 14 -20.46 -6.24 -9.86
CA ASP A 14 -20.76 -7.22 -10.90
C ASP A 14 -20.47 -8.66 -10.41
N PRO A 15 -21.48 -9.34 -9.83
CA PRO A 15 -21.34 -10.71 -9.33
C PRO A 15 -20.90 -11.74 -10.37
N TYR A 16 -21.03 -11.44 -11.66
CA TYR A 16 -20.68 -12.35 -12.76
C TYR A 16 -19.31 -12.05 -13.37
N VAL A 17 -18.57 -11.03 -12.89
CA VAL A 17 -17.28 -10.63 -13.47
C VAL A 17 -16.27 -11.77 -13.50
N VAL A 18 -16.22 -12.59 -12.44
CA VAL A 18 -15.34 -13.77 -12.36
C VAL A 18 -15.70 -14.76 -13.47
N LYS A 19 -16.99 -15.08 -13.62
CA LYS A 19 -17.48 -16.00 -14.66
C LYS A 19 -17.19 -15.49 -16.07
N LYS A 20 -17.32 -14.17 -16.31
CA LYS A 20 -16.96 -13.53 -17.59
C LYS A 20 -15.48 -13.69 -17.90
N LEU A 21 -14.61 -13.50 -16.90
CA LEU A 21 -13.15 -13.59 -17.04
C LEU A 21 -12.67 -15.02 -17.30
N VAL A 22 -13.12 -15.99 -16.50
CA VAL A 22 -12.68 -17.40 -16.65
C VAL A 22 -13.13 -17.97 -18.00
N ARG A 23 -14.34 -17.65 -18.46
CA ARG A 23 -14.84 -18.03 -19.81
C ARG A 23 -14.00 -17.47 -20.96
N ARG A 24 -13.27 -16.39 -20.72
CA ARG A 24 -12.32 -15.79 -21.67
C ARG A 24 -10.87 -16.23 -21.43
N ASN A 25 -10.65 -17.27 -20.62
CA ASN A 25 -9.34 -17.83 -20.30
C ASN A 25 -8.38 -16.86 -19.59
N TYR A 26 -8.91 -15.89 -18.83
CA TYR A 26 -8.12 -15.05 -17.92
C TYR A 26 -7.99 -15.72 -16.56
N TYR A 27 -6.77 -15.75 -16.00
CA TYR A 27 -6.53 -16.31 -14.67
C TYR A 27 -7.00 -15.31 -13.61
N VAL A 28 -8.15 -15.54 -13.01
CA VAL A 28 -8.68 -14.71 -11.92
C VAL A 28 -8.05 -15.15 -10.61
N VAL A 29 -7.37 -14.23 -9.95
CA VAL A 29 -6.71 -14.49 -8.66
C VAL A 29 -7.41 -13.67 -7.58
N ILE A 30 -7.95 -14.37 -6.58
CA ILE A 30 -8.68 -13.76 -5.46
C ILE A 30 -7.99 -14.19 -4.16
N PRO A 31 -7.41 -13.26 -3.38
CA PRO A 31 -6.92 -13.59 -2.06
C PRO A 31 -8.05 -14.10 -1.15
N VAL A 32 -7.80 -15.12 -0.35
CA VAL A 32 -8.85 -15.68 0.56
C VAL A 32 -9.43 -14.62 1.51
N MET A 33 -8.64 -13.61 1.90
CA MET A 33 -9.07 -12.49 2.74
C MET A 33 -10.20 -11.65 2.11
N VAL A 34 -10.31 -11.63 0.77
CA VAL A 34 -11.41 -10.97 0.07
C VAL A 34 -12.72 -11.74 0.28
N ILE A 35 -12.66 -13.07 0.39
CA ILE A 35 -13.82 -13.90 0.71
C ILE A 35 -14.31 -13.60 2.13
N ASP A 36 -13.38 -13.47 3.09
CA ASP A 36 -13.71 -13.09 4.47
C ASP A 36 -14.35 -11.70 4.55
N GLU A 37 -13.87 -10.75 3.74
CA GLU A 37 -14.47 -9.41 3.64
C GLU A 37 -15.88 -9.48 3.06
N LEU A 38 -16.07 -10.20 1.96
CA LEU A 38 -17.40 -10.41 1.37
C LEU A 38 -18.37 -10.99 2.39
N ASP A 39 -17.94 -11.99 3.17
CA ASP A 39 -18.78 -12.61 4.20
C ASP A 39 -19.20 -11.61 5.29
N LYS A 40 -18.26 -10.80 5.79
CA LYS A 40 -18.55 -9.73 6.75
C LYS A 40 -19.51 -8.68 6.19
N LEU A 41 -19.38 -8.34 4.91
CA LEU A 41 -20.22 -7.36 4.25
C LEU A 41 -21.65 -7.85 3.99
N LYS A 42 -21.96 -9.16 4.12
CA LYS A 42 -23.33 -9.69 3.99
C LYS A 42 -24.33 -9.09 4.99
N MET A 43 -23.84 -8.51 6.09
CA MET A 43 -24.65 -7.81 7.08
C MET A 43 -25.31 -6.55 6.52
N ARG A 44 -24.78 -6.00 5.42
CA ARG A 44 -25.38 -4.87 4.73
C ARG A 44 -26.52 -5.32 3.82
N ILE A 45 -27.74 -4.95 4.22
CA ILE A 45 -28.99 -5.33 3.53
C ILE A 45 -28.93 -4.97 2.03
N ASP A 46 -28.42 -3.79 1.70
CA ASP A 46 -28.37 -3.25 0.34
C ASP A 46 -27.35 -3.97 -0.57
N LEU A 47 -26.33 -4.60 0.00
CA LEU A 47 -25.30 -5.34 -0.75
C LEU A 47 -25.50 -6.86 -0.71
N LYS A 48 -26.32 -7.36 0.24
CA LYS A 48 -26.46 -8.79 0.55
C LYS A 48 -26.79 -9.64 -0.67
N GLN A 49 -27.68 -9.17 -1.54
CA GLN A 49 -28.08 -9.91 -2.75
C GLN A 49 -26.88 -10.13 -3.68
N ASN A 50 -26.13 -9.07 -4.00
CA ASN A 50 -24.98 -9.14 -4.88
C ASN A 50 -23.83 -9.95 -4.28
N ILE A 51 -23.56 -9.79 -2.98
CA ILE A 51 -22.53 -10.56 -2.29
C ILE A 51 -22.89 -12.06 -2.28
N THR A 52 -24.15 -12.39 -1.99
CA THR A 52 -24.63 -13.79 -2.02
C THR A 52 -24.47 -14.36 -3.43
N LYS A 53 -24.84 -13.58 -4.45
CA LYS A 53 -24.70 -14.02 -5.84
C LYS A 53 -23.24 -14.19 -6.25
N THR A 54 -22.35 -13.32 -5.80
CA THR A 54 -20.90 -13.40 -6.03
C THR A 54 -20.35 -14.69 -5.44
N GLY A 55 -20.71 -15.02 -4.19
CA GLY A 55 -20.34 -16.27 -3.54
C GLY A 55 -20.81 -17.50 -4.33
N GLN A 56 -22.08 -17.52 -4.76
CA GLN A 56 -22.64 -18.61 -5.57
C GLN A 56 -21.89 -18.78 -6.90
N VAL A 57 -21.55 -17.68 -7.58
CA VAL A 57 -20.81 -17.73 -8.85
C VAL A 57 -19.38 -18.27 -8.63
N ILE A 58 -18.69 -17.85 -7.58
CA ILE A 58 -17.37 -18.36 -7.24
C ILE A 58 -17.45 -19.86 -6.90
N GLU A 59 -18.44 -20.27 -6.12
CA GLU A 59 -18.67 -21.68 -5.75
C GLU A 59 -18.98 -22.56 -6.96
N GLU A 60 -19.80 -22.08 -7.90
CA GLU A 60 -20.08 -22.77 -9.17
C GLU A 60 -18.78 -23.07 -9.94
N ILE A 61 -17.91 -22.06 -10.09
CA ILE A 61 -16.63 -22.18 -10.80
C ILE A 61 -15.67 -23.16 -10.09
N ILE A 62 -15.67 -23.17 -8.75
CA ILE A 62 -14.89 -24.12 -7.95
C ILE A 62 -15.40 -25.56 -8.16
N ASN A 63 -16.72 -25.76 -8.16
CA ASN A 63 -17.34 -27.07 -8.37
C ASN A 63 -17.08 -27.61 -9.79
N GLU A 64 -17.02 -26.71 -10.78
CA GLU A 64 -16.60 -27.04 -12.15
C GLU A 64 -15.10 -27.35 -12.28
N ARG A 65 -14.31 -27.11 -11.21
CA ARG A 65 -12.84 -27.25 -11.19
C ARG A 65 -12.16 -26.43 -12.28
N ASP A 66 -12.66 -25.22 -12.53
CA ASP A 66 -12.09 -24.34 -13.54
C ASP A 66 -10.67 -23.90 -13.14
N LYS A 67 -9.69 -24.25 -13.97
CA LYS A 67 -8.27 -23.93 -13.76
C LYS A 67 -7.94 -22.44 -13.82
N TYR A 68 -8.85 -21.60 -14.31
CA TYR A 68 -8.67 -20.17 -14.43
C TYR A 68 -9.07 -19.40 -13.17
N LEU A 69 -9.69 -20.04 -12.17
CA LEU A 69 -9.91 -19.44 -10.87
C LEU A 69 -8.85 -19.92 -9.86
N ASN A 70 -8.19 -18.99 -9.19
CA ASN A 70 -7.24 -19.28 -8.12
C ASN A 70 -7.59 -18.48 -6.86
N LEU A 71 -8.02 -19.18 -5.81
CA LEU A 71 -8.12 -18.61 -4.46
C LEU A 71 -6.76 -18.74 -3.77
N THR A 72 -6.06 -17.62 -3.59
CA THR A 72 -4.65 -17.64 -3.17
C THR A 72 -4.45 -17.22 -1.71
N THR A 73 -3.50 -17.88 -1.05
CA THR A 73 -2.86 -17.44 0.20
C THR A 73 -1.42 -16.98 -0.03
N ASN A 74 -0.90 -17.12 -1.26
CA ASN A 74 0.43 -16.67 -1.64
C ASN A 74 0.42 -15.14 -1.80
N LEU A 75 1.16 -14.47 -0.93
CA LEU A 75 1.27 -13.03 -0.84
C LEU A 75 2.74 -12.63 -0.80
N GLU A 76 3.04 -11.45 -1.31
CA GLU A 76 4.37 -10.86 -1.21
C GLU A 76 4.32 -9.68 -0.24
N GLU A 77 5.25 -9.64 0.70
CA GLU A 77 5.37 -8.49 1.59
C GLU A 77 5.85 -7.26 0.81
N ILE A 78 5.14 -6.15 1.01
CA ILE A 78 5.44 -4.87 0.37
C ILE A 78 5.82 -3.89 1.49
N PRO A 79 7.09 -3.41 1.54
CA PRO A 79 7.52 -2.43 2.53
C PRO A 79 6.59 -1.20 2.53
N GLY A 80 6.09 -0.83 3.71
CA GLY A 80 5.17 0.31 3.88
C GLY A 80 3.70 0.03 3.56
N LEU A 81 3.35 -1.20 3.14
CA LEU A 81 1.97 -1.60 2.88
C LEU A 81 1.55 -2.77 3.80
N PRO A 82 0.98 -2.49 4.99
CA PRO A 82 0.65 -3.52 5.97
C PRO A 82 -0.49 -4.43 5.49
N LEU A 83 -0.40 -5.74 5.73
CA LEU A 83 -1.44 -6.72 5.41
C LEU A 83 -2.56 -6.72 6.45
N ASN A 84 -3.24 -5.59 6.63
CA ASN A 84 -4.32 -5.42 7.59
C ASN A 84 -5.63 -4.92 6.96
N LYS A 85 -5.62 -4.66 5.66
CA LYS A 85 -6.78 -4.23 4.87
C LYS A 85 -6.89 -5.09 3.63
N PRO A 86 -8.11 -5.53 3.24
CA PRO A 86 -8.33 -6.37 2.07
C PRO A 86 -7.65 -5.86 0.79
N ASP A 87 -7.75 -4.56 0.52
CA ASP A 87 -6.99 -3.84 -0.52
C ASP A 87 -5.50 -4.19 -0.59
N ASN A 88 -4.84 -4.23 0.57
CA ASN A 88 -3.41 -4.48 0.66
C ASN A 88 -3.10 -5.96 0.40
N TYR A 89 -4.01 -6.88 0.76
CA TYR A 89 -3.90 -8.30 0.38
C TYR A 89 -3.99 -8.50 -1.13
N ILE A 90 -4.89 -7.76 -1.81
CA ILE A 90 -5.01 -7.82 -3.27
C ILE A 90 -3.73 -7.29 -3.92
N LEU A 91 -3.20 -6.16 -3.47
CA LEU A 91 -1.94 -5.61 -3.98
C LEU A 91 -0.75 -6.55 -3.71
N ALA A 92 -0.70 -7.21 -2.55
CA ALA A 92 0.34 -8.18 -2.22
C ALA A 92 0.29 -9.43 -3.11
N ALA A 93 -0.91 -9.96 -3.40
CA ALA A 93 -1.08 -11.05 -4.36
C ALA A 93 -0.69 -10.62 -5.78
N ALA A 94 -1.08 -9.43 -6.21
CA ALA A 94 -0.69 -8.88 -7.51
C ALA A 94 0.83 -8.71 -7.62
N TYR A 95 1.46 -8.19 -6.57
CA TYR A 95 2.90 -7.98 -6.51
C TYR A 95 3.68 -9.29 -6.48
N HIS A 96 3.18 -10.31 -5.76
CA HIS A 96 3.72 -11.68 -5.79
C HIS A 96 3.81 -12.23 -7.21
N LEU A 97 2.70 -12.18 -7.96
CA LEU A 97 2.64 -12.64 -9.35
C LEU A 97 3.54 -11.79 -10.27
N LYS A 98 3.61 -10.48 -10.01
CA LYS A 98 4.50 -9.59 -10.76
C LYS A 98 5.97 -9.94 -10.54
N LYS A 99 6.42 -10.24 -9.31
CA LYS A 99 7.79 -10.70 -9.02
C LYS A 99 8.13 -11.99 -9.76
N GLN A 100 7.13 -12.85 -10.00
CA GLN A 100 7.23 -14.04 -10.84
C GLN A 100 7.16 -13.74 -12.35
N GLN A 101 7.26 -12.47 -12.75
CA GLN A 101 7.23 -12.01 -14.14
C GLN A 101 5.93 -12.38 -14.89
N LYS A 102 4.82 -12.54 -14.16
CA LYS A 102 3.50 -12.76 -14.77
C LYS A 102 2.92 -11.44 -15.29
N ASP A 103 2.09 -11.54 -16.33
CA ASP A 103 1.29 -10.39 -16.78
C ASP A 103 0.13 -10.20 -15.82
N VAL A 104 0.15 -9.12 -15.05
CA VAL A 104 -0.85 -8.84 -14.01
C VAL A 104 -1.63 -7.59 -14.38
N ILE A 105 -2.96 -7.70 -14.36
CA ILE A 105 -3.90 -6.58 -14.47
C ILE A 105 -4.74 -6.55 -13.19
N PHE A 106 -4.77 -5.40 -12.53
CA PHE A 106 -5.63 -5.16 -11.39
C PHE A 106 -6.82 -4.28 -11.78
N ILE A 107 -8.04 -4.72 -11.50
CA ILE A 107 -9.27 -3.96 -11.77
C ILE A 107 -9.78 -3.32 -10.48
N THR A 108 -9.78 -2.00 -10.43
CA THR A 108 -10.31 -1.21 -9.30
C THR A 108 -10.79 0.17 -9.79
N ASN A 109 -11.72 0.80 -9.09
CA ASN A 109 -12.07 2.20 -9.34
C ASN A 109 -11.49 3.16 -8.29
N ASP A 110 -10.78 2.64 -7.29
CA ASP A 110 -10.25 3.44 -6.20
C ASP A 110 -8.99 4.21 -6.63
N ARG A 111 -9.00 5.52 -6.38
CA ARG A 111 -7.90 6.42 -6.73
C ARG A 111 -6.64 6.14 -5.91
N PHE A 112 -6.75 5.80 -4.64
CA PHE A 112 -5.61 5.48 -3.78
C PHE A 112 -5.01 4.12 -4.15
N LEU A 113 -5.82 3.12 -4.50
CA LEU A 113 -5.31 1.85 -5.02
C LEU A 113 -4.62 2.01 -6.36
N ARG A 114 -5.10 2.92 -7.22
CA ARG A 114 -4.38 3.30 -8.46
C ARG A 114 -2.98 3.81 -8.16
N LEU A 115 -2.84 4.77 -7.25
CA LEU A 115 -1.55 5.36 -6.88
C LEU A 115 -0.59 4.29 -6.31
N LYS A 116 -1.08 3.40 -5.44
CA LYS A 116 -0.29 2.28 -4.90
C LYS A 116 0.13 1.31 -6.01
N SER A 117 -0.78 0.97 -6.92
CA SER A 117 -0.50 0.07 -8.04
C SER A 117 0.55 0.64 -8.96
N GLU A 118 0.49 1.94 -9.25
CA GLU A 118 1.46 2.66 -10.06
C GLU A 118 2.86 2.64 -9.43
N ALA A 119 2.97 2.90 -8.11
CA ALA A 119 4.23 2.79 -7.37
C ALA A 119 4.81 1.36 -7.40
N LEU A 120 3.96 0.33 -7.46
CA LEU A 120 4.37 -1.07 -7.60
C LEU A 120 4.56 -1.48 -9.08
N GLY A 121 4.28 -0.58 -10.02
CA GLY A 121 4.24 -0.80 -11.48
C GLY A 121 3.26 -1.90 -11.91
N ILE A 122 2.19 -2.13 -11.15
CA ILE A 122 1.13 -3.08 -11.49
C ILE A 122 0.17 -2.37 -12.45
N LYS A 123 -0.10 -2.97 -13.61
CA LYS A 123 -1.06 -2.41 -14.57
C LYS A 123 -2.45 -2.42 -13.94
N MET A 124 -3.11 -1.26 -13.96
CA MET A 124 -4.43 -1.06 -13.39
C MET A 124 -5.41 -0.56 -14.45
N ILE A 125 -6.67 -1.01 -14.36
CA ILE A 125 -7.79 -0.54 -15.17
C ILE A 125 -9.03 -0.30 -14.29
N SER A 126 -9.96 0.52 -14.77
CA SER A 126 -11.13 0.94 -14.00
C SER A 126 -12.34 0.01 -14.13
N SER A 127 -12.43 -0.74 -15.22
CA SER A 127 -13.55 -1.65 -15.47
C SER A 127 -13.13 -2.82 -16.34
N TYR A 128 -13.97 -3.85 -16.35
CA TYR A 128 -13.83 -5.01 -17.23
C TYR A 128 -13.75 -4.63 -18.72
N ASP A 129 -14.46 -3.58 -19.15
CA ASP A 129 -14.50 -3.18 -20.57
C ASP A 129 -13.15 -2.70 -21.12
N GLN A 130 -12.26 -2.23 -20.23
CA GLN A 130 -10.91 -1.80 -20.60
C GLN A 130 -9.91 -2.96 -20.72
N LEU A 131 -10.31 -4.18 -20.35
CA LEU A 131 -9.40 -5.31 -20.22
C LEU A 131 -8.73 -5.66 -21.54
N GLU A 132 -9.50 -5.81 -22.61
CA GLU A 132 -8.96 -6.18 -23.93
C GLU A 132 -7.91 -5.18 -24.42
N LYS A 133 -8.14 -3.88 -24.20
CA LYS A 133 -7.18 -2.82 -24.53
C LYS A 133 -5.91 -2.97 -23.70
N ALA A 134 -6.04 -3.14 -22.38
CA ALA A 134 -4.89 -3.28 -21.49
C ALA A 134 -4.07 -4.54 -21.76
N VAL A 135 -4.71 -5.64 -22.17
CA VAL A 135 -4.04 -6.87 -22.57
C VAL A 135 -3.20 -6.66 -23.83
N LYS A 136 -3.73 -5.96 -24.84
CA LYS A 136 -2.99 -5.61 -26.06
C LYS A 136 -1.75 -4.76 -25.73
N GLU A 137 -1.91 -3.72 -24.92
CA GLU A 137 -0.80 -2.86 -24.49
C GLU A 137 0.31 -3.65 -23.76
N LEU A 138 -0.04 -4.64 -22.93
CA LEU A 138 0.95 -5.51 -22.27
C LEU A 138 1.70 -6.39 -23.27
N GLN A 139 1.02 -6.89 -24.30
CA GLN A 139 1.63 -7.74 -25.32
C GLN A 139 2.55 -6.96 -26.26
N GLU A 140 2.19 -5.73 -26.62
CA GLU A 140 3.00 -4.84 -27.47
C GLU A 140 4.32 -4.47 -26.79
N LYS A 141 4.29 -4.06 -25.52
CA LYS A 141 5.50 -3.75 -24.74
C LYS A 141 6.49 -4.91 -24.65
N LYS A 142 6.01 -6.15 -24.70
CA LYS A 142 6.87 -7.34 -24.70
C LYS A 142 7.55 -7.61 -26.04
N LYS A 143 6.94 -7.19 -27.15
CA LYS A 143 7.50 -7.34 -28.50
C LYS A 143 8.65 -6.36 -28.74
N GLU A 144 8.61 -5.20 -28.10
CA GLU A 144 9.68 -4.18 -28.19
C GLU A 144 10.92 -4.52 -27.34
N GLY A 145 10.90 -5.61 -26.54
CA GLY A 145 11.90 -5.85 -25.48
C GLY A 145 12.66 -7.18 -25.46
N LYS A 146 13.08 -7.78 -26.60
CA LYS A 146 13.96 -8.98 -26.63
C LYS A 146 14.88 -9.04 -27.88
N PRO A 147 16.09 -9.68 -27.81
CA PRO A 147 17.37 -9.00 -27.58
C PRO A 147 18.36 -9.07 -28.77
N GLY A 148 19.08 -7.97 -29.02
CA GLY A 148 20.34 -7.98 -29.78
C GLY A 148 21.52 -7.94 -28.81
N THR A 149 22.51 -8.78 -29.05
CA THR A 149 23.83 -8.77 -28.40
C THR A 149 24.46 -7.39 -28.49
N ASP A 150 24.82 -6.77 -27.37
CA ASP A 150 26.08 -6.06 -27.28
C ASP A 150 26.44 -5.67 -25.85
N ASP A 151 27.70 -5.89 -25.52
CA ASP A 151 28.39 -5.30 -24.38
C ASP A 151 28.46 -3.78 -24.59
N GLY A 152 27.42 -3.08 -24.15
CA GLY A 152 27.30 -1.65 -24.40
C GLY A 152 26.40 -0.98 -23.37
N LYS A 153 27.03 -0.37 -22.38
CA LYS A 153 26.43 0.59 -21.44
C LYS A 153 25.46 1.52 -22.18
N PRO A 154 24.15 1.57 -21.87
CA PRO A 154 23.28 2.53 -22.53
C PRO A 154 23.47 3.90 -21.89
N ALA A 155 23.90 4.83 -22.74
CA ALA A 155 23.86 6.26 -22.51
C ALA A 155 22.42 6.74 -22.30
N SER A 156 22.32 7.78 -21.48
CA SER A 156 21.13 8.48 -21.04
C SER A 156 20.31 9.08 -22.17
N ASP A 157 19.00 8.83 -22.14
CA ASP A 157 17.97 9.81 -22.47
C ASP A 157 17.11 9.96 -21.20
N GLY A 158 17.25 11.00 -20.38
CA GLY A 158 17.33 12.40 -20.80
C GLY A 158 15.93 13.02 -20.94
N ARG A 159 14.90 12.49 -20.26
CA ARG A 159 13.74 13.25 -19.75
C ARG A 159 12.84 12.38 -18.84
N ASN A 160 12.74 12.79 -17.57
CA ASN A 160 11.81 12.32 -16.52
C ASN A 160 12.08 11.00 -15.76
N VAL A 161 13.31 10.79 -15.26
CA VAL A 161 13.54 9.81 -14.17
C VAL A 161 14.20 10.43 -12.91
N GLU A 162 14.59 11.71 -12.92
CA GLU A 162 15.22 12.37 -11.75
C GLU A 162 14.25 13.10 -10.80
N LYS A 163 12.96 12.76 -10.75
CA LYS A 163 12.02 13.39 -9.79
C LYS A 163 11.49 12.50 -8.65
N PHE A 164 12.01 11.28 -8.49
CA PHE A 164 11.69 10.45 -7.31
C PHE A 164 12.96 9.90 -6.63
N ASN A 165 13.96 10.76 -6.41
CA ASN A 165 14.94 10.49 -5.37
C ASN A 165 14.37 10.98 -4.02
N ASN A 166 14.05 10.03 -3.15
CA ASN A 166 13.86 10.15 -1.69
C ASN A 166 13.19 11.44 -1.17
N LYS A 167 11.85 11.50 -1.26
CA LYS A 167 11.03 12.24 -0.27
C LYS A 167 10.15 11.27 0.52
N GLY A 168 10.69 10.84 1.66
CA GLY A 168 10.00 10.92 2.93
C GLY A 168 8.84 9.97 3.22
N PHE A 169 9.08 8.66 3.27
CA PHE A 169 8.17 7.79 4.02
C PHE A 169 8.98 6.73 4.77
N LEU A 170 8.93 6.80 6.10
CA LEU A 170 9.54 5.81 6.98
C LEU A 170 8.44 4.94 7.60
N THR A 171 8.66 3.63 7.64
CA THR A 171 7.81 2.68 8.37
C THR A 171 7.84 2.96 9.87
N LEU A 172 6.89 2.40 10.62
CA LEU A 172 6.88 2.49 12.09
C LEU A 172 8.20 2.00 12.69
N GLU A 173 8.72 0.85 12.24
CA GLU A 173 9.98 0.31 12.76
C GLU A 173 11.18 1.20 12.44
N GLN A 174 11.25 1.76 11.24
CA GLN A 174 12.31 2.72 10.88
C GLN A 174 12.24 3.98 11.75
N LYS A 175 11.04 4.54 11.97
CA LYS A 175 10.87 5.68 12.89
C LYS A 175 11.27 5.30 14.30
N ARG A 176 10.84 4.13 14.81
CA ARG A 176 11.23 3.64 16.14
C ARG A 176 12.74 3.48 16.27
N ASN A 177 13.43 2.96 15.26
CA ASN A 177 14.89 2.84 15.26
C ASN A 177 15.58 4.22 15.30
N ILE A 178 15.03 5.21 14.59
CA ILE A 178 15.51 6.59 14.67
C ILE A 178 15.29 7.16 16.08
N PHE A 179 14.08 7.07 16.64
CA PHE A 179 13.79 7.57 17.99
C PHE A 179 14.64 6.86 19.06
N LYS A 180 14.84 5.54 18.96
CA LYS A 180 15.70 4.76 19.86
C LYS A 180 17.19 5.10 19.76
N SER A 181 17.62 5.76 18.68
CA SER A 181 19.00 6.23 18.57
C SER A 181 19.29 7.48 19.40
N PHE A 182 18.27 8.12 19.99
CA PHE A 182 18.41 9.22 20.94
C PHE A 182 18.31 8.67 22.38
N PRO A 183 19.43 8.54 23.11
CA PRO A 183 19.45 7.93 24.45
C PRO A 183 18.63 8.70 25.49
N GLU A 184 18.31 9.97 25.23
CA GLU A 184 17.53 10.85 26.09
C GLU A 184 16.03 10.52 26.08
N LEU A 185 15.57 9.77 25.07
CA LEU A 185 14.15 9.47 24.86
C LEU A 185 13.77 8.09 25.42
N ALA A 186 12.72 8.08 26.25
CA ALA A 186 12.09 6.86 26.73
C ALA A 186 10.88 6.50 25.86
N GLU A 187 10.83 5.27 25.35
CA GLU A 187 9.68 4.72 24.62
C GLU A 187 8.56 4.34 25.60
N GLU A 188 7.34 4.78 25.34
CA GLU A 188 6.13 4.30 26.01
C GLU A 188 5.11 3.81 24.99
N ILE A 189 4.53 2.65 25.28
CA ILE A 189 3.49 2.01 24.46
C ILE A 189 2.20 1.98 25.28
N ASP A 190 1.12 2.53 24.73
CA ASP A 190 -0.17 2.49 25.41
C ASP A 190 -0.91 1.16 25.24
N LYS A 191 -2.05 1.01 25.92
CA LYS A 191 -2.91 -0.18 25.85
C LYS A 191 -3.46 -0.48 24.45
N PHE A 192 -3.36 0.47 23.52
CA PHE A 192 -3.81 0.37 22.14
C PHE A 192 -2.63 0.17 21.16
N GLY A 193 -1.42 -0.06 21.67
CA GLY A 193 -0.22 -0.29 20.87
C GLY A 193 0.35 0.95 20.19
N ARG A 194 -0.10 2.17 20.56
CA ARG A 194 0.46 3.41 20.03
C ARG A 194 1.76 3.73 20.75
N VAL A 195 2.77 4.10 19.96
CA VAL A 195 4.11 4.40 20.48
C VAL A 195 4.25 5.91 20.69
N SER A 196 4.84 6.29 21.81
CA SER A 196 5.18 7.67 22.16
C SER A 196 6.59 7.73 22.75
N TYR A 197 7.22 8.90 22.69
CA TYR A 197 8.56 9.13 23.23
C TYR A 197 8.54 10.31 24.18
N LYS A 198 9.11 10.09 25.37
CA LYS A 198 9.22 11.10 26.42
C LYS A 198 10.67 11.47 26.67
N TYR A 199 10.92 12.76 26.84
CA TYR A 199 12.17 13.31 27.35
C TYR A 199 11.98 13.73 28.81
N TYR A 200 12.53 12.94 29.74
CA TYR A 200 12.40 13.20 31.17
C TYR A 200 13.38 14.26 31.70
N GLY A 201 14.43 14.56 30.94
CA GLY A 201 15.39 15.63 31.23
C GLY A 201 14.88 17.04 30.87
N SER A 202 13.65 17.14 30.35
CA SER A 202 13.06 18.41 29.92
C SER A 202 12.98 19.43 31.06
N ALA A 203 13.55 20.63 30.87
CA ALA A 203 13.36 21.78 31.75
C ALA A 203 11.91 22.32 31.70
N ILE A 204 11.14 21.90 30.69
CA ILE A 204 9.75 22.29 30.46
C ILE A 204 8.82 21.23 31.08
N LYS A 205 7.69 21.66 31.66
CA LYS A 205 6.69 20.77 32.27
C LYS A 205 6.20 19.63 31.34
N ARG A 206 6.25 19.82 30.03
CA ARG A 206 5.89 18.80 29.05
C ARG A 206 7.08 17.87 28.80
N LYS A 207 6.83 16.58 29.04
CA LYS A 207 7.80 15.50 28.85
C LYS A 207 7.61 14.71 27.57
N ILE A 208 6.49 14.89 26.85
CA ILE A 208 6.20 14.13 25.61
C ILE A 208 6.78 14.89 24.42
N ILE A 209 7.73 14.27 23.73
CA ILE A 209 8.39 14.79 22.52
C ILE A 209 7.72 14.26 21.26
N ALA A 210 7.34 12.98 21.24
CA ALA A 210 6.61 12.40 20.12
C ALA A 210 5.43 11.55 20.58
N ARG A 211 4.36 11.54 19.79
CA ARG A 211 3.13 10.79 20.10
C ARG A 211 2.48 10.17 18.87
N GLU A 212 1.63 9.20 19.17
CA GLU A 212 0.72 8.57 18.20
C GLU A 212 1.47 8.02 16.99
N LEU A 213 2.67 7.46 17.22
CA LEU A 213 3.34 6.69 16.19
C LEU A 213 2.54 5.42 15.94
N THR A 214 2.10 5.25 14.70
CA THR A 214 1.23 4.17 14.26
C THR A 214 1.87 3.35 13.15
N HIS A 215 1.35 2.14 12.92
CA HIS A 215 1.82 1.22 11.87
C HIS A 215 1.77 1.81 10.45
N THR A 216 1.00 2.89 10.22
CA THR A 216 0.93 3.59 8.94
C THR A 216 2.11 4.55 8.71
N GLY A 217 3.06 4.62 9.65
CA GLY A 217 4.15 5.59 9.63
C GLY A 217 3.71 6.99 10.07
N ASN A 218 2.42 7.23 10.36
CA ASN A 218 2.00 8.52 10.91
C ASN A 218 2.47 8.68 12.37
N GLY A 219 2.71 9.92 12.77
CA GLY A 219 3.10 10.32 14.12
C GLY A 219 3.26 11.83 14.21
N TYR A 220 3.49 12.33 15.42
CA TYR A 220 3.65 13.75 15.66
C TYR A 220 4.85 14.01 16.57
N VAL A 221 5.61 15.07 16.27
CA VAL A 221 6.67 15.60 17.14
C VAL A 221 6.24 16.98 17.65
N TYR A 222 6.52 17.28 18.91
CA TYR A 222 6.13 18.53 19.52
C TYR A 222 7.12 19.64 19.15
N GLY A 223 6.66 20.62 18.37
CA GLY A 223 7.51 21.66 17.77
C GLY A 223 7.19 23.08 18.22
N ALA A 224 6.39 23.27 19.28
CA ALA A 224 5.92 24.60 19.71
C ALA A 224 7.05 25.61 20.04
N TYR A 225 8.26 25.12 20.32
CA TYR A 225 9.44 25.95 20.60
C TYR A 225 10.45 25.98 19.45
N LEU A 226 10.05 25.54 18.25
CA LEU A 226 10.88 25.51 17.06
C LEU A 226 10.40 26.55 16.04
N PRO A 227 10.88 27.81 16.10
CA PRO A 227 10.38 28.89 15.26
C PRO A 227 10.58 28.64 13.76
N GLU A 228 11.57 27.83 13.37
CA GLU A 228 11.82 27.47 11.97
C GLU A 228 10.80 26.48 11.39
N TYR A 229 10.01 25.80 12.23
CA TYR A 229 8.94 24.88 11.81
C TYR A 229 7.54 25.48 12.02
N LYS A 230 7.43 26.80 12.27
CA LYS A 230 6.15 27.43 12.64
C LYS A 230 5.02 27.14 11.62
N ASP A 231 5.37 27.05 10.34
CA ASP A 231 4.43 26.87 9.24
C ASP A 231 3.95 25.41 9.10
N GLU A 232 4.58 24.48 9.84
CA GLU A 232 4.23 23.06 9.89
C GLU A 232 3.47 22.68 11.18
N LEU A 233 3.28 23.63 12.09
CA LEU A 233 2.60 23.39 13.37
C LEU A 233 1.08 23.33 13.20
N ASP A 234 0.48 22.32 13.83
CA ASP A 234 -0.95 22.33 14.11
C ASP A 234 -1.28 23.35 15.22
N PRO A 235 -2.57 23.69 15.43
CA PRO A 235 -2.99 24.63 16.49
C PRO A 235 -2.61 24.20 17.92
N ARG A 236 -2.15 22.96 18.11
CA ARG A 236 -1.73 22.40 19.39
C ARG A 236 -0.20 22.33 19.53
N GLY A 237 0.55 22.83 18.54
CA GLY A 237 2.02 22.88 18.51
C GLY A 237 2.69 21.58 18.06
N TRP A 238 1.98 20.72 17.32
CA TRP A 238 2.53 19.46 16.81
C TRP A 238 2.84 19.53 15.33
N ILE A 239 3.96 18.93 14.94
CA ILE A 239 4.38 18.75 13.56
C ILE A 239 4.02 17.34 13.16
N ASN A 240 3.27 17.19 12.07
CA ASN A 240 2.96 15.88 11.51
C ASN A 240 4.20 15.33 10.81
N ILE A 241 4.72 14.19 11.29
CA ILE A 241 5.96 13.62 10.75
C ILE A 241 5.70 12.53 9.71
N LYS A 242 4.47 12.38 9.18
CA LYS A 242 4.12 11.27 8.27
C LYS A 242 5.06 11.20 7.08
N ASP A 243 5.31 12.35 6.45
CA ASP A 243 6.07 12.48 5.20
C ASP A 243 7.56 12.84 5.44
N TYR A 244 8.05 12.70 6.67
CA TYR A 244 9.45 12.98 7.01
C TYR A 244 10.37 11.83 6.59
N GLY A 245 11.47 12.16 5.91
CA GLY A 245 12.59 11.24 5.68
C GLY A 245 13.47 11.08 6.91
N GLU A 246 14.42 10.12 6.88
CA GLU A 246 15.29 9.84 8.02
C GLU A 246 16.09 11.07 8.48
N LYS A 247 16.71 11.77 7.53
CA LYS A 247 17.54 12.95 7.82
C LYS A 247 16.71 14.05 8.50
N ASP A 248 15.58 14.41 7.89
CA ASP A 248 14.71 15.49 8.39
C ASP A 248 14.08 15.12 9.73
N LEU A 249 13.70 13.85 9.92
CA LEU A 249 13.16 13.37 11.19
C LEU A 249 14.21 13.42 12.30
N ARG A 250 15.45 13.00 12.02
CA ARG A 250 16.57 13.09 12.98
C ARG A 250 16.85 14.54 13.37
N GLU A 251 16.88 15.44 12.38
CA GLU A 251 17.09 16.86 12.64
C GLU A 251 15.98 17.45 13.50
N LEU A 252 14.72 17.16 13.17
CA LEU A 252 13.56 17.62 13.94
C LEU A 252 13.59 17.10 15.39
N ILE A 253 13.90 15.81 15.60
CA ILE A 253 13.99 15.23 16.95
C ILE A 253 15.12 15.90 17.75
N ARG A 254 16.31 16.07 17.16
CA ARG A 254 17.45 16.73 17.81
C ARG A 254 17.07 18.13 18.28
N LYS A 255 16.49 18.94 17.39
CA LYS A 255 16.03 20.29 17.71
C LYS A 255 14.94 20.29 18.78
N ALA A 256 14.02 19.35 18.71
CA ALA A 256 12.99 19.15 19.73
C ALA A 256 13.53 18.59 21.06
N ILE A 257 14.77 18.11 21.15
CA ILE A 257 15.41 17.80 22.44
C ILE A 257 16.15 19.04 22.94
N GLU A 258 16.89 19.72 22.06
CA GLU A 258 17.64 20.94 22.38
C GLU A 258 16.74 22.06 22.89
N ALA A 259 15.58 22.27 22.27
CA ALA A 259 14.64 23.30 22.70
C ALA A 259 13.96 23.02 24.06
N TYR A 260 14.09 21.80 24.59
CA TYR A 260 13.45 21.36 25.84
C TYR A 260 14.46 21.03 26.93
N SER A 261 15.76 20.96 26.59
CA SER A 261 16.86 20.77 27.54
C SER A 261 17.14 22.07 28.28
#